data_AF-A0ABC9T8M6-F1
#
_entry.id   AF-A0ABC9T8M6-F1
#
_cell.length_a   1.000
_cell.length_b   1.000
_cell.length_c   1.000
_cell.angle_alpha   90.00
_cell.angle_beta   90.00
_cell.angle_gamma   90.00
#
_symmetry.space_group_name_H-M   'P 1'
#
loop_
_entity.id
_entity.type
_entity.pdbx_description
1 polymer ?
#
loop_
_entity_poly.entity_id
_entity_poly.type
_entity_poly.pdbx_seq_one_letter_code
_entity_poly.pdbx_strand_id
1 'polypeptide(L)'
;LDRFLADISKRTHDKGMRFGLWFEPENISADFELYRAHPDWVLGVPDRGRTLSRNEYVLDFSQPDVVDNIFEQMTAVLDKVPIDYIKWDMNRNLTEVYSPHSDSAHEGETSHRFVLGVYDLMERLTKRYPQILFEGYSGGGGRFDAGLMYYMPQSWPSDNNDPIERLKIQYGTSLVYPISAITAHVGTSPDELLGRSTSMKMRGAVAMSGTLGYELDAAQLSDADKQAVIRQVAFYKQHRELVQYGTFYRLESPFESNTVAWMFVSPDQKEALLFTFVILGAVQPEPHITKLAGLDPQQTYVETDTNKMYGGDELMQLGLYTTPVQTSDFTAQVHYFKDKD
;
A
#
# COMPACT_ATOMS: atom_id res chain seq x y z
N LEU A 1 -13.10 -15.34 21.86
CA LEU A 1 -12.53 -14.41 20.88
C LEU A 1 -13.63 -13.56 20.22
N ASP A 2 -14.64 -14.18 19.61
CA ASP A 2 -15.69 -13.51 18.82
C ASP A 2 -16.40 -12.37 19.56
N ARG A 3 -16.82 -12.58 20.82
CA ARG A 3 -17.50 -11.54 21.61
C ARG A 3 -16.62 -10.31 21.87
N PHE A 4 -15.32 -10.52 22.03
CA PHE A 4 -14.36 -9.43 22.26
C PHE A 4 -14.14 -8.64 20.97
N LEU A 5 -13.93 -9.33 19.84
CA LEU A 5 -13.79 -8.68 18.53
C LEU A 5 -15.05 -7.92 18.14
N ALA A 6 -16.23 -8.50 18.39
CA ALA A 6 -17.52 -7.82 18.15
C ALA A 6 -17.68 -6.54 18.98
N ASP A 7 -17.25 -6.54 20.25
CA ASP A 7 -17.30 -5.33 21.09
C ASP A 7 -16.34 -4.24 20.59
N ILE A 8 -15.12 -4.59 20.18
CA ILE A 8 -14.15 -3.63 19.61
C ILE A 8 -14.66 -3.06 18.28
N SER A 9 -15.12 -3.93 17.39
CA SER A 9 -15.73 -3.55 16.11
C SER A 9 -16.86 -2.55 16.37
N LYS A 10 -17.81 -2.91 17.24
CA LYS A 10 -18.93 -2.03 17.61
C LYS A 10 -18.46 -0.68 18.15
N ARG A 11 -17.49 -0.65 19.08
CA ARG A 11 -16.96 0.61 19.63
C ARG A 11 -16.29 1.46 18.56
N THR A 12 -15.64 0.85 17.59
CA THR A 12 -15.01 1.53 16.44
C THR A 12 -16.08 2.19 15.58
N HIS A 13 -17.14 1.47 15.25
CA HIS A 13 -18.30 2.01 14.51
C HIS A 13 -19.05 3.10 15.29
N ASP A 14 -19.23 2.94 16.60
CA ASP A 14 -19.85 3.95 17.48
C ASP A 14 -19.05 5.28 17.49
N LYS A 15 -17.76 5.23 17.12
CA LYS A 15 -16.89 6.41 16.94
C LYS A 15 -16.88 6.94 15.49
N GLY A 16 -17.68 6.36 14.60
CA GLY A 16 -17.79 6.76 13.19
C GLY A 16 -16.64 6.26 12.31
N MET A 17 -15.89 5.26 12.76
CA MET A 17 -14.79 4.65 12.00
C MET A 17 -15.21 3.29 11.45
N ARG A 18 -14.64 2.90 10.31
CA ARG A 18 -14.69 1.51 9.82
C ARG A 18 -13.71 0.64 10.62
N PHE A 19 -13.99 -0.65 10.71
CA PHE A 19 -13.18 -1.62 11.44
C PHE A 19 -12.51 -2.61 10.48
N GLY A 20 -11.20 -2.78 10.65
CA GLY A 20 -10.37 -3.67 9.85
C GLY A 20 -9.75 -4.80 10.67
N LEU A 21 -9.46 -5.94 10.03
CA LEU A 21 -8.79 -7.07 10.67
C LEU A 21 -7.69 -7.65 9.77
N TRP A 22 -6.61 -8.10 10.38
CA TRP A 22 -5.49 -8.76 9.69
C TRP A 22 -5.63 -10.28 9.78
N PHE A 23 -5.33 -10.98 8.68
CA PHE A 23 -5.27 -12.44 8.61
C PHE A 23 -4.04 -12.88 7.82
N GLU A 24 -3.47 -14.03 8.20
CA GLU A 24 -2.46 -14.76 7.43
C GLU A 24 -2.93 -16.21 7.25
N PRO A 25 -3.79 -16.48 6.26
CA PRO A 25 -4.51 -17.76 6.17
C PRO A 25 -3.66 -18.90 5.63
N GLU A 26 -2.53 -18.61 4.98
CA GLU A 26 -1.70 -19.61 4.30
C GLU A 26 -0.65 -20.27 5.21
N ASN A 27 -0.44 -19.74 6.42
CA ASN A 27 0.64 -20.21 7.30
C ASN A 27 0.11 -20.77 8.62
N ILE A 28 0.94 -21.60 9.26
CA ILE A 28 0.62 -22.23 10.55
C ILE A 28 1.87 -22.43 11.41
N SER A 29 1.77 -22.17 12.71
CA SER A 29 2.83 -22.51 13.67
C SER A 29 2.63 -23.91 14.28
N ALA A 30 3.73 -24.57 14.67
CA ALA A 30 3.70 -25.92 15.23
C ALA A 30 2.88 -26.05 16.54
N ASP A 31 2.75 -24.94 17.28
CA ASP A 31 2.08 -24.92 18.59
C ASP A 31 0.53 -24.91 18.49
N PHE A 32 -0.02 -24.69 17.29
CA PHE A 32 -1.47 -24.65 17.11
C PHE A 32 -2.10 -26.04 17.18
N GLU A 33 -3.34 -26.11 17.68
CA GLU A 33 -4.11 -27.35 17.73
C GLU A 33 -4.36 -27.93 16.33
N LEU A 34 -4.58 -27.06 15.35
CA LEU A 34 -4.76 -27.46 13.95
C LEU A 34 -3.54 -28.24 13.42
N TYR A 35 -2.32 -27.78 13.69
CA TYR A 35 -1.10 -28.48 13.28
C TYR A 35 -0.97 -29.84 13.98
N ARG A 36 -1.32 -29.90 15.27
CA ARG A 36 -1.25 -31.15 16.05
C ARG A 36 -2.30 -32.17 15.60
N ALA A 37 -3.47 -31.71 15.18
CA ALA A 37 -4.54 -32.56 14.64
C ALA A 37 -4.25 -33.02 13.21
N HIS A 38 -3.65 -32.14 12.40
CA HIS A 38 -3.39 -32.36 10.97
C HIS A 38 -1.95 -31.97 10.59
N PRO A 39 -0.92 -32.73 11.06
CA PRO A 39 0.48 -32.42 10.74
C PRO A 39 0.83 -32.65 9.26
N ASP A 40 -0.03 -33.35 8.53
CA ASP A 40 -0.02 -33.66 7.10
C ASP A 40 -0.57 -32.52 6.23
N TRP A 41 -1.26 -31.53 6.81
CA TRP A 41 -1.78 -30.35 6.09
C TRP A 41 -0.74 -29.26 5.81
N VAL A 42 0.54 -29.57 6.01
CA VAL A 42 1.66 -28.66 5.79
C VAL A 42 2.54 -29.22 4.69
N LEU A 43 2.99 -28.35 3.79
CA LEU A 43 3.95 -28.72 2.74
C LEU A 43 5.18 -29.38 3.35
N GLY A 44 5.58 -30.52 2.78
CA GLY A 44 6.75 -31.24 3.27
C GLY A 44 6.99 -32.55 2.54
N VAL A 45 8.27 -32.83 2.32
CA VAL A 45 8.72 -34.10 1.71
C VAL A 45 8.83 -35.17 2.80
N PRO A 46 8.30 -36.38 2.59
CA PRO A 46 8.46 -37.49 3.53
C PRO A 46 9.93 -37.72 3.92
N ASP A 47 10.15 -38.03 5.21
CA ASP A 47 11.47 -38.31 5.79
C ASP A 47 12.50 -37.17 5.68
N ARG A 48 12.06 -35.93 5.44
CA ARG A 48 12.90 -34.72 5.46
C ARG A 48 12.44 -33.72 6.51
N GLY A 49 13.38 -32.92 7.01
CA GLY A 49 13.06 -31.79 7.86
C GLY A 49 12.28 -30.71 7.10
N ARG A 50 11.41 -29.99 7.81
CA ARG A 50 10.67 -28.83 7.28
C ARG A 50 11.37 -27.55 7.69
N THR A 51 11.67 -26.69 6.73
CA THR A 51 12.37 -25.43 6.97
C THR A 51 11.43 -24.41 7.61
N LEU A 52 11.80 -23.90 8.77
CA LEU A 52 11.12 -22.77 9.41
C LEU A 52 11.61 -21.45 8.80
N SER A 53 10.67 -20.57 8.52
CA SER A 53 10.88 -19.15 8.23
C SER A 53 9.89 -18.40 9.11
N ARG A 54 10.35 -17.40 9.86
CA ARG A 54 9.53 -16.66 10.84
C ARG A 54 8.79 -17.57 11.86
N ASN A 55 9.35 -18.75 12.17
CA ASN A 55 8.79 -19.76 13.08
C ASN A 55 7.41 -20.33 12.69
N GLU A 56 7.07 -20.29 11.41
CA GLU A 56 5.83 -20.84 10.85
C GLU A 56 6.13 -21.79 9.70
N TYR A 57 5.15 -22.59 9.29
CA TYR A 57 5.13 -23.43 8.09
C TYR A 57 4.04 -22.96 7.13
N VAL A 58 4.07 -23.46 5.89
CA VAL A 58 3.04 -23.18 4.88
C VAL A 58 2.04 -24.33 4.80
N LEU A 59 0.76 -24.02 4.94
CA LEU A 59 -0.35 -24.95 4.75
C LEU A 59 -0.40 -25.41 3.29
N ASP A 60 -0.78 -26.66 3.08
CA ASP A 60 -0.87 -27.23 1.74
C ASP A 60 -2.19 -26.87 1.06
N PHE A 61 -2.26 -25.65 0.50
CA PHE A 61 -3.43 -25.19 -0.25
C PHE A 61 -3.63 -25.92 -1.59
N SER A 62 -2.78 -26.88 -1.96
CA SER A 62 -3.10 -27.79 -3.07
C SER A 62 -4.22 -28.77 -2.72
N GLN A 63 -4.55 -28.92 -1.43
CA GLN A 63 -5.60 -29.79 -0.92
C GLN A 63 -6.90 -29.00 -0.65
N PRO A 64 -8.03 -29.40 -1.26
CA PRO A 64 -9.32 -28.74 -1.02
C PRO A 64 -9.76 -28.72 0.45
N ASP A 65 -9.51 -29.79 1.21
CA ASP A 65 -9.89 -29.89 2.62
C ASP A 65 -9.20 -28.81 3.49
N VAL A 66 -7.95 -28.46 3.16
CA VAL A 66 -7.21 -27.38 3.83
C VAL A 66 -7.86 -26.04 3.52
N VAL A 67 -8.18 -25.79 2.24
CA VAL A 67 -8.83 -24.56 1.79
C VAL A 67 -10.22 -24.41 2.42
N ASP A 68 -11.01 -25.48 2.46
CA ASP A 68 -12.33 -25.51 3.08
C ASP A 68 -12.26 -25.22 4.58
N ASN A 69 -11.31 -25.81 5.28
CA ASN A 69 -11.14 -25.56 6.71
C ASN A 69 -10.79 -24.10 7.00
N ILE A 70 -9.87 -23.51 6.25
CA ILE A 70 -9.51 -22.09 6.41
C ILE A 70 -10.69 -21.18 6.05
N PHE A 71 -11.44 -21.50 5.00
CA PHE A 71 -12.67 -20.78 4.65
C PHE A 71 -13.68 -20.82 5.80
N GLU A 72 -13.95 -21.99 6.37
CA GLU A 72 -14.87 -22.15 7.51
C GLU A 72 -14.41 -21.35 8.73
N GLN A 73 -13.12 -21.38 9.06
CA GLN A 73 -12.58 -20.63 10.19
C GLN A 73 -12.72 -19.11 9.99
N MET A 74 -12.37 -18.59 8.80
CA MET A 74 -12.51 -17.17 8.49
C MET A 74 -13.98 -16.76 8.52
N THR A 75 -14.86 -17.50 7.83
CA THR A 75 -16.30 -17.18 7.79
C THR A 75 -16.96 -17.23 9.17
N ALA A 76 -16.54 -18.14 10.06
CA ALA A 76 -17.03 -18.19 11.43
C ALA A 76 -16.78 -16.89 12.24
N VAL A 77 -15.77 -16.10 11.86
CA VAL A 77 -15.49 -14.76 12.40
C VAL A 77 -16.25 -13.70 11.62
N LEU A 78 -16.12 -13.69 10.28
CA LEU A 78 -16.68 -12.67 9.40
C LEU A 78 -18.22 -12.62 9.43
N ASP A 79 -18.89 -13.74 9.67
CA ASP A 79 -20.36 -13.81 9.80
C ASP A 79 -20.88 -13.18 11.12
N LYS A 80 -20.01 -13.02 12.14
CA LYS A 80 -20.40 -12.57 13.49
C LYS A 80 -19.88 -11.19 13.86
N VAL A 81 -18.76 -10.78 13.27
CA VAL A 81 -18.08 -9.52 13.59
C VAL A 81 -18.22 -8.59 12.39
N PRO A 82 -18.85 -7.41 12.54
CA PRO A 82 -18.89 -6.41 11.48
C PRO A 82 -17.46 -5.96 11.14
N ILE A 83 -16.96 -6.37 9.99
CA ILE A 83 -15.62 -6.05 9.47
C ILE A 83 -15.82 -5.39 8.11
N ASP A 84 -15.18 -4.25 7.91
CA ASP A 84 -15.28 -3.47 6.66
C ASP A 84 -14.05 -3.63 5.77
N TYR A 85 -12.95 -4.13 6.35
CA TYR A 85 -11.64 -4.20 5.70
C TYR A 85 -10.85 -5.42 6.20
N ILE A 86 -10.18 -6.11 5.28
CA ILE A 86 -9.26 -7.21 5.60
C ILE A 86 -7.89 -6.92 4.99
N LYS A 87 -6.85 -6.97 5.82
CA LYS A 87 -5.46 -7.03 5.37
C LYS A 87 -5.04 -8.50 5.34
N TRP A 88 -4.82 -9.03 4.15
CA TRP A 88 -4.49 -10.43 3.93
C TRP A 88 -2.99 -10.57 3.68
N ASP A 89 -2.31 -11.28 4.57
CA ASP A 89 -0.86 -11.40 4.62
C ASP A 89 -0.37 -12.82 4.27
N MET A 90 0.90 -12.91 3.86
CA MET A 90 1.68 -14.11 3.65
C MET A 90 3.18 -13.79 3.86
N ASN A 91 3.75 -14.20 4.98
CA ASN A 91 5.07 -13.73 5.45
C ASN A 91 6.25 -14.66 5.16
N ARG A 92 6.07 -15.73 4.38
CA ARG A 92 7.19 -16.59 3.97
C ARG A 92 7.00 -17.26 2.63
N ASN A 93 8.11 -17.55 1.97
CA ASN A 93 8.11 -18.33 0.74
C ASN A 93 7.91 -19.84 1.01
N LEU A 94 7.49 -20.54 -0.05
CA LEU A 94 7.34 -21.99 -0.08
C LEU A 94 8.71 -22.68 0.01
N THR A 95 8.83 -23.69 0.88
CA THR A 95 9.97 -24.60 0.97
C THR A 95 9.45 -26.03 1.05
N GLU A 96 10.28 -27.02 0.72
CA GLU A 96 9.88 -28.44 0.66
C GLU A 96 8.54 -28.64 -0.09
N VAL A 97 8.42 -28.02 -1.27
CA VAL A 97 7.18 -27.92 -2.06
C VAL A 97 6.70 -29.30 -2.51
N TYR A 98 5.94 -29.95 -1.64
CA TYR A 98 5.45 -31.31 -1.79
C TYR A 98 4.17 -31.46 -0.98
N SER A 99 3.12 -31.96 -1.62
CA SER A 99 1.89 -32.34 -0.94
C SER A 99 1.98 -33.80 -0.48
N PRO A 100 1.83 -34.09 0.83
CA PRO A 100 1.79 -35.47 1.33
C PRO A 100 0.65 -36.33 0.74
N HIS A 101 -0.32 -35.70 0.08
CA HIS A 101 -1.51 -36.33 -0.48
C HIS A 101 -1.49 -36.38 -2.01
N SER A 102 -0.44 -35.85 -2.65
CA SER A 102 -0.23 -36.01 -4.09
C SER A 102 0.26 -37.42 -4.41
N ASP A 103 -0.17 -37.97 -5.54
CA ASP A 103 0.51 -39.13 -6.11
C ASP A 103 1.84 -38.73 -6.76
N SER A 104 2.70 -39.73 -7.02
CA SER A 104 4.03 -39.51 -7.61
C SER A 104 4.00 -38.92 -9.03
N ALA A 105 2.88 -39.05 -9.75
CA ALA A 105 2.74 -38.53 -11.11
C ALA A 105 2.44 -37.02 -11.11
N HIS A 106 1.90 -36.48 -10.03
CA HIS A 106 1.47 -35.08 -9.93
C HIS A 106 2.31 -34.24 -8.95
N GLU A 107 3.41 -34.76 -8.39
CA GLU A 107 4.26 -34.03 -7.42
C GLU A 107 4.73 -32.66 -7.95
N GLY A 108 5.04 -32.60 -9.25
CA GLY A 108 5.46 -31.37 -9.95
C GLY A 108 4.39 -30.28 -10.07
N GLU A 109 3.14 -30.58 -9.72
CA GLU A 109 2.01 -29.65 -9.82
C GLU A 109 1.74 -28.88 -8.51
N THR A 110 2.36 -29.29 -7.40
CA THR A 110 2.05 -28.81 -6.05
C THR A 110 2.06 -27.28 -5.95
N SER A 111 3.08 -26.61 -6.50
CA SER A 111 3.18 -25.14 -6.45
C SER A 111 2.06 -24.44 -7.21
N HIS A 112 1.69 -24.96 -8.39
CA HIS A 112 0.62 -24.39 -9.18
C HIS A 112 -0.75 -24.64 -8.52
N ARG A 113 -0.99 -25.86 -8.03
CA ARG A 113 -2.20 -26.21 -7.29
C ARG A 113 -2.35 -25.42 -6.00
N PHE A 114 -1.26 -25.14 -5.30
CA PHE A 114 -1.25 -24.22 -4.16
C PHE A 114 -1.80 -22.84 -4.54
N VAL A 115 -1.30 -22.24 -5.63
CA VAL A 115 -1.80 -20.95 -6.12
C VAL A 115 -3.28 -21.02 -6.51
N LEU A 116 -3.72 -22.11 -7.14
CA LEU A 116 -5.14 -22.31 -7.47
C LEU A 116 -6.02 -22.40 -6.22
N GLY A 117 -5.57 -23.07 -5.15
CA GLY A 117 -6.29 -23.12 -3.87
C GLY A 117 -6.34 -21.77 -3.16
N VAL A 118 -5.26 -20.99 -3.23
CA VAL A 118 -5.27 -19.59 -2.73
C VAL A 118 -6.29 -18.74 -3.49
N TYR A 119 -6.34 -18.86 -4.82
CA TYR A 119 -7.33 -18.18 -5.64
C TYR A 119 -8.76 -18.67 -5.40
N ASP A 120 -8.99 -19.96 -5.13
CA ASP A 120 -10.30 -20.47 -4.73
C ASP A 120 -10.78 -19.83 -3.42
N LEU A 121 -9.90 -19.77 -2.40
CA LEU A 121 -10.23 -19.13 -1.14
C LEU A 121 -10.58 -17.63 -1.32
N MET A 122 -9.75 -16.91 -2.07
CA MET A 122 -9.97 -15.49 -2.38
C MET A 122 -11.29 -15.27 -3.12
N GLU A 123 -11.57 -16.07 -4.16
CA GLU A 123 -12.81 -16.00 -4.94
C GLU A 123 -14.05 -16.23 -4.06
N ARG A 124 -14.01 -17.24 -3.18
CA ARG A 124 -15.12 -17.56 -2.28
C ARG A 124 -15.38 -16.45 -1.28
N LEU A 125 -14.33 -15.88 -0.68
CA LEU A 125 -14.45 -14.84 0.34
C LEU A 125 -14.90 -13.51 -0.26
N THR A 126 -14.30 -13.09 -1.37
CA THR A 126 -14.66 -11.82 -2.04
C THR A 126 -16.09 -11.86 -2.61
N LYS A 127 -16.56 -13.02 -3.11
CA LYS A 127 -17.97 -13.20 -3.51
C LYS A 127 -18.94 -13.20 -2.35
N ARG A 128 -18.57 -13.82 -1.21
CA ARG A 128 -19.45 -13.90 -0.04
C ARG A 128 -19.54 -12.56 0.69
N TYR A 129 -18.45 -11.77 0.70
CA TYR A 129 -18.37 -10.49 1.40
C TYR A 129 -17.98 -9.34 0.46
N PRO A 130 -18.81 -9.03 -0.55
CA PRO A 130 -18.49 -7.99 -1.54
C PRO A 130 -18.40 -6.58 -0.96
N GLN A 131 -18.90 -6.38 0.27
CA GLN A 131 -18.81 -5.12 1.00
C GLN A 131 -17.47 -4.91 1.74
N ILE A 132 -16.67 -5.96 1.92
CA ILE A 132 -15.36 -5.88 2.59
C ILE A 132 -14.31 -5.44 1.58
N LEU A 133 -13.54 -4.42 1.93
CA LEU A 133 -12.34 -4.05 1.17
C LEU A 133 -11.19 -4.97 1.54
N PHE A 134 -10.71 -5.77 0.60
CA PHE A 134 -9.54 -6.61 0.79
C PHE A 134 -8.26 -5.88 0.32
N GLU A 135 -7.22 -5.96 1.14
CA GLU A 135 -5.89 -5.46 0.81
C GLU A 135 -4.86 -6.58 0.86
N GLY A 136 -4.12 -6.75 -0.24
CA GLY A 136 -3.05 -7.73 -0.34
C GLY A 136 -1.79 -7.29 0.40
N TYR A 137 -1.13 -8.23 1.05
CA TYR A 137 0.13 -8.03 1.75
C TYR A 137 0.94 -9.34 1.72
N SER A 138 2.25 -9.24 1.59
CA SER A 138 3.16 -10.38 1.74
C SER A 138 4.53 -9.85 2.16
N GLY A 139 4.69 -9.62 3.47
CA GLY A 139 5.86 -8.91 4.03
C GLY A 139 6.16 -7.59 3.30
N GLY A 140 5.11 -6.83 2.96
CA GLY A 140 5.20 -5.81 1.92
C GLY A 140 4.60 -6.28 0.60
N GLY A 141 5.24 -5.88 -0.51
CA GLY A 141 4.81 -6.16 -1.86
C GLY A 141 5.31 -7.49 -2.44
N GLY A 142 5.54 -8.51 -1.59
CA GLY A 142 6.03 -9.83 -2.04
C GLY A 142 5.11 -10.53 -3.06
N ARG A 143 3.84 -10.12 -3.10
CA ARG A 143 2.82 -10.56 -4.07
C ARG A 143 2.06 -9.37 -4.68
N PHE A 144 2.78 -8.35 -5.15
CA PHE A 144 2.17 -7.22 -5.86
C PHE A 144 2.07 -7.51 -7.36
N ASP A 145 1.00 -8.20 -7.76
CA ASP A 145 0.77 -8.64 -9.14
C ASP A 145 -0.70 -8.55 -9.59
N ALA A 146 -0.89 -8.56 -10.92
CA ALA A 146 -2.21 -8.44 -11.54
C ALA A 146 -3.17 -9.59 -11.19
N GLY A 147 -2.65 -10.77 -10.84
CA GLY A 147 -3.46 -11.89 -10.39
C GLY A 147 -4.11 -11.61 -9.04
N LEU A 148 -3.34 -11.13 -8.07
CA LEU A 148 -3.90 -10.74 -6.77
C LEU A 148 -4.82 -9.52 -6.87
N MET A 149 -4.50 -8.54 -7.71
CA MET A 149 -5.33 -7.34 -7.88
C MET A 149 -6.74 -7.63 -8.43
N TYR A 150 -6.94 -8.78 -9.07
CA TYR A 150 -8.29 -9.22 -9.46
C TYR A 150 -9.21 -9.40 -8.24
N TYR A 151 -8.65 -9.87 -7.11
CA TYR A 151 -9.38 -10.17 -5.88
C TYR A 151 -9.31 -9.02 -4.86
N MET A 152 -8.18 -8.30 -4.83
CA MET A 152 -7.89 -7.28 -3.82
C MET A 152 -7.51 -5.97 -4.53
N PRO A 153 -8.39 -4.95 -4.54
CA PRO A 153 -8.20 -3.76 -5.38
C PRO A 153 -7.05 -2.85 -4.94
N GLN A 154 -6.44 -3.13 -3.78
CA GLN A 154 -5.25 -2.43 -3.29
C GLN A 154 -4.32 -3.40 -2.56
N SER A 155 -3.05 -3.06 -2.50
CA SER A 155 -2.03 -3.87 -1.83
C SER A 155 -0.99 -2.98 -1.17
N TRP A 156 -0.40 -3.50 -0.10
CA TRP A 156 0.71 -2.91 0.61
C TRP A 156 2.03 -3.21 -0.14
N PRO A 157 2.67 -2.21 -0.75
CA PRO A 157 3.84 -2.43 -1.60
C PRO A 157 5.15 -2.71 -0.86
N SER A 158 5.30 -2.35 0.42
CA SER A 158 6.54 -2.57 1.17
C SER A 158 6.38 -2.25 2.66
N ASP A 159 6.96 -3.07 3.52
CA ASP A 159 7.09 -2.80 4.97
C ASP A 159 8.01 -1.63 5.28
N ASN A 160 8.77 -1.17 4.29
CA ASN A 160 9.59 0.02 4.43
C ASN A 160 8.74 1.28 4.32
N ASN A 161 8.46 1.92 5.46
CA ASN A 161 7.72 3.17 5.58
C ASN A 161 8.60 4.43 5.51
N ASP A 162 9.92 4.29 5.30
CA ASP A 162 10.81 5.42 5.12
C ASP A 162 10.44 6.19 3.85
N PRO A 163 10.16 7.51 3.92
CA PRO A 163 9.67 8.25 2.77
C PRO A 163 10.67 8.32 1.61
N ILE A 164 11.98 8.18 1.85
CA ILE A 164 12.99 8.26 0.79
C ILE A 164 13.07 6.95 0.01
N GLU A 165 13.05 5.81 0.70
CA GLU A 165 12.95 4.51 0.03
C GLU A 165 11.59 4.35 -0.68
N ARG A 166 10.52 4.86 -0.07
CA ARG A 166 9.18 4.90 -0.66
C ARG A 166 9.13 5.67 -1.98
N LEU A 167 9.97 6.70 -2.21
CA LEU A 167 10.04 7.36 -3.52
C LEU A 167 10.39 6.36 -4.62
N LYS A 168 11.41 5.52 -4.43
CA LYS A 168 11.81 4.49 -5.41
C LYS A 168 10.76 3.39 -5.54
N ILE A 169 10.24 2.90 -4.41
CA ILE A 169 9.25 1.82 -4.38
C ILE A 169 7.97 2.25 -5.10
N GLN A 170 7.40 3.41 -4.75
CA GLN A 170 6.19 3.93 -5.39
C GLN A 170 6.43 4.23 -6.87
N TYR A 171 7.57 4.83 -7.23
CA TYR A 171 7.92 5.10 -8.62
C TYR A 171 8.00 3.81 -9.45
N GLY A 172 8.72 2.79 -8.96
CA GLY A 172 8.83 1.49 -9.62
C GLY A 172 7.50 0.75 -9.73
N THR A 173 6.70 0.74 -8.65
CA THR A 173 5.39 0.08 -8.61
C THR A 173 4.41 0.72 -9.60
N SER A 174 4.42 2.04 -9.70
CA SER A 174 3.56 2.80 -10.62
C SER A 174 3.85 2.57 -12.11
N LEU A 175 4.94 1.87 -12.45
CA LEU A 175 5.26 1.55 -13.84
C LEU A 175 4.18 0.68 -14.49
N VAL A 176 3.57 -0.20 -13.70
CA VAL A 176 2.55 -1.16 -14.16
C VAL A 176 1.22 -0.97 -13.46
N TYR A 177 1.23 -0.54 -12.19
CA TYR A 177 0.05 -0.59 -11.33
C TYR A 177 -0.53 0.80 -11.05
N PRO A 178 -1.88 0.92 -10.98
CA PRO A 178 -2.53 2.20 -10.73
C PRO A 178 -2.30 2.68 -9.30
N ILE A 179 -2.30 4.00 -9.10
CA ILE A 179 -2.02 4.60 -7.79
C ILE A 179 -3.08 4.22 -6.74
N SER A 180 -4.34 4.04 -7.14
CA SER A 180 -5.39 3.53 -6.26
C SER A 180 -5.05 2.19 -5.61
N ALA A 181 -4.25 1.36 -6.27
CA ALA A 181 -3.85 0.05 -5.75
C ALA A 181 -2.63 0.10 -4.81
N ILE A 182 -1.93 1.23 -4.72
CA ILE A 182 -0.68 1.38 -3.96
C ILE A 182 -0.99 2.04 -2.62
N THR A 183 -1.16 1.26 -1.56
CA THR A 183 -1.31 1.84 -0.21
C THR A 183 0.01 2.41 0.30
N ALA A 184 -0.07 3.47 1.09
CA ALA A 184 1.09 4.23 1.54
C ALA A 184 0.83 4.89 2.89
N HIS A 185 1.57 4.49 3.92
CA HIS A 185 1.35 4.97 5.26
C HIS A 185 2.41 5.96 5.72
N VAL A 186 1.99 6.94 6.52
CA VAL A 186 2.90 7.75 7.32
C VAL A 186 3.36 6.92 8.52
N GLY A 187 4.63 6.51 8.52
CA GLY A 187 5.29 5.82 9.63
C GLY A 187 5.91 6.74 10.69
N THR A 188 6.60 6.16 11.65
CA THR A 188 7.34 6.86 12.72
C THR A 188 8.60 7.57 12.19
N SER A 189 9.19 8.45 13.01
CA SER A 189 10.49 9.08 12.73
C SER A 189 11.26 9.22 14.05
N PRO A 190 12.49 8.68 14.18
CA PRO A 190 13.24 7.94 13.16
C PRO A 190 12.50 6.70 12.65
N ASP A 191 12.70 6.37 11.36
CA ASP A 191 12.15 5.14 10.75
C ASP A 191 12.65 3.90 11.49
N GLU A 192 11.78 2.89 11.67
CA GLU A 192 12.08 1.71 12.50
C GLU A 192 13.09 0.75 11.87
N LEU A 193 13.19 0.73 10.54
CA LEU A 193 14.07 -0.19 9.82
C LEU A 193 15.43 0.44 9.52
N LEU A 194 15.44 1.72 9.15
CA LEU A 194 16.62 2.44 8.68
C LEU A 194 17.14 3.49 9.66
N GLY A 195 16.37 3.87 10.68
CA GLY A 195 16.74 4.93 11.62
C GLY A 195 16.80 6.33 11.00
N ARG A 196 16.25 6.53 9.80
CA ARG A 196 16.27 7.81 9.10
C ARG A 196 15.26 8.77 9.73
N SER A 197 15.70 9.98 10.07
CA SER A 197 14.83 11.02 10.61
C SER A 197 14.27 11.89 9.48
N THR A 198 12.95 12.04 9.40
CA THR A 198 12.29 12.82 8.36
C THR A 198 11.11 13.62 8.89
N SER A 199 10.88 14.80 8.31
CA SER A 199 9.77 15.67 8.73
C SER A 199 8.40 15.01 8.48
N MET A 200 7.41 15.36 9.31
CA MET A 200 6.02 14.91 9.09
C MET A 200 5.48 15.39 7.73
N LYS A 201 5.96 16.54 7.24
CA LYS A 201 5.64 17.06 5.90
C LYS A 201 6.13 16.11 4.80
N MET A 202 7.39 15.65 4.89
CA MET A 202 7.98 14.73 3.92
C MET A 202 7.23 13.39 3.90
N ARG A 203 7.05 12.77 5.07
CA ARG A 203 6.31 11.50 5.21
C ARG A 203 4.88 11.61 4.67
N GLY A 204 4.17 12.68 5.04
CA GLY A 204 2.82 12.94 4.55
C GLY A 204 2.76 13.12 3.03
N ALA A 205 3.66 13.89 2.42
CA ALA A 205 3.64 14.12 0.98
C ALA A 205 3.88 12.83 0.17
N VAL A 206 4.84 12.00 0.61
CA VAL A 206 5.11 10.71 -0.05
C VAL A 206 3.91 9.76 0.10
N ALA A 207 3.35 9.66 1.31
CA ALA A 207 2.20 8.79 1.58
C ALA A 207 0.91 9.26 0.89
N MET A 208 0.67 10.57 0.79
CA MET A 208 -0.45 11.16 0.05
C MET A 208 -0.33 10.99 -1.47
N SER A 209 0.80 10.50 -1.97
CA SER A 209 0.98 10.14 -3.38
C SER A 209 0.58 8.68 -3.69
N GLY A 210 -0.05 8.00 -2.72
CA GLY A 210 -0.71 6.70 -2.87
C GLY A 210 -2.08 6.71 -2.21
N THR A 211 -2.60 5.52 -1.87
CA THR A 211 -3.76 5.37 -0.99
C THR A 211 -3.32 5.57 0.47
N LEU A 212 -3.58 6.77 1.00
CA LEU A 212 -3.04 7.25 2.28
C LEU A 212 -3.55 6.44 3.48
N GLY A 213 -2.64 6.11 4.39
CA GLY A 213 -2.93 5.71 5.77
C GLY A 213 -1.89 6.22 6.76
N TYR A 214 -2.02 5.80 8.02
CA TYR A 214 -1.12 6.15 9.13
C TYR A 214 -0.80 4.89 9.92
N GLU A 215 0.49 4.66 10.20
CA GLU A 215 0.98 3.48 10.89
C GLU A 215 1.99 3.90 11.97
N LEU A 216 1.44 4.41 13.07
CA LEU A 216 2.18 4.92 14.21
C LEU A 216 1.27 4.99 15.45
N ASP A 217 1.85 5.13 16.64
CA ASP A 217 1.07 5.34 17.86
C ASP A 217 0.55 6.78 17.95
N ALA A 218 -0.75 6.96 17.67
CA ALA A 218 -1.42 8.26 17.73
C ALA A 218 -1.39 8.92 19.13
N ALA A 219 -1.26 8.13 20.20
CA ALA A 219 -1.18 8.66 21.57
C ALA A 219 0.16 9.36 21.83
N GLN A 220 1.23 8.96 21.12
CA GLN A 220 2.59 9.50 21.29
C GLN A 220 2.87 10.70 20.39
N LEU A 221 1.94 11.08 19.51
CA LEU A 221 2.12 12.24 18.64
C LEU A 221 2.21 13.54 19.45
N SER A 222 3.20 14.36 19.12
CA SER A 222 3.28 15.74 19.59
C SER A 222 2.06 16.53 19.10
N ASP A 223 1.73 17.64 19.78
CA ASP A 223 0.61 18.49 19.34
C ASP A 223 0.84 19.05 17.93
N ALA A 224 2.10 19.37 17.59
CA ALA A 224 2.47 19.82 16.25
C ALA A 224 2.20 18.74 15.19
N ASP A 225 2.54 17.48 15.48
CA ASP A 225 2.29 16.35 14.58
C ASP A 225 0.81 16.03 14.47
N LYS A 226 0.05 16.06 15.57
CA LYS A 226 -1.43 15.89 15.53
C LYS A 226 -2.06 16.93 14.60
N GLN A 227 -1.64 18.19 14.70
CA GLN A 227 -2.13 19.25 13.82
C GLN A 227 -1.69 19.03 12.36
N ALA A 228 -0.50 18.49 12.13
CA ALA A 228 -0.07 18.10 10.79
C ALA A 228 -0.93 16.98 10.20
N VAL A 229 -1.22 15.93 10.98
CA VAL A 229 -2.12 14.83 10.59
C VAL A 229 -3.52 15.35 10.25
N ILE A 230 -4.09 16.24 11.08
CA ILE A 230 -5.39 16.86 10.80
C ILE A 230 -5.40 17.57 9.44
N ARG A 231 -4.37 18.39 9.17
CA ARG A 231 -4.24 19.10 7.88
C ARG A 231 -4.05 18.15 6.70
N GLN A 232 -3.21 17.13 6.86
CA GLN A 232 -2.96 16.12 5.82
C GLN A 232 -4.24 15.33 5.50
N VAL A 233 -4.98 14.87 6.51
CA VAL A 233 -6.25 14.16 6.30
C VAL A 233 -7.28 15.06 5.61
N ALA A 234 -7.38 16.33 5.99
CA ALA A 234 -8.28 17.27 5.34
C ALA A 234 -7.91 17.49 3.87
N PHE A 235 -6.63 17.76 3.60
CA PHE A 235 -6.08 17.91 2.26
C PHE A 235 -6.31 16.64 1.42
N TYR A 236 -5.97 15.47 1.94
CA TYR A 236 -6.14 14.22 1.21
C TYR A 236 -7.61 13.93 0.94
N LYS A 237 -8.54 14.19 1.88
CA LYS A 237 -9.97 14.05 1.61
C LYS A 237 -10.47 14.96 0.48
N GLN A 238 -9.92 16.17 0.39
CA GLN A 238 -10.24 17.12 -0.68
C GLN A 238 -9.71 16.66 -2.04
N HIS A 239 -8.54 16.02 -2.10
CA HIS A 239 -7.84 15.72 -3.35
C HIS A 239 -7.72 14.23 -3.70
N ARG A 240 -8.19 13.30 -2.85
CA ARG A 240 -7.98 11.85 -3.03
C ARG A 240 -8.58 11.30 -4.31
N GLU A 241 -9.65 11.89 -4.83
CA GLU A 241 -10.24 11.43 -6.09
C GLU A 241 -9.26 11.65 -7.25
N LEU A 242 -8.63 12.82 -7.29
CA LEU A 242 -7.55 13.14 -8.23
C LEU A 242 -6.33 12.25 -8.02
N VAL A 243 -5.89 12.01 -6.77
CA VAL A 243 -4.74 11.15 -6.48
C VAL A 243 -5.00 9.68 -6.88
N GLN A 244 -6.15 9.14 -6.51
CA GLN A 244 -6.44 7.71 -6.68
C GLN A 244 -6.85 7.38 -8.13
N TYR A 245 -7.56 8.28 -8.81
CA TYR A 245 -8.20 8.00 -10.10
C TYR A 245 -7.82 8.95 -11.23
N GLY A 246 -7.03 9.99 -10.95
CA GLY A 246 -6.47 10.86 -11.99
C GLY A 246 -5.40 10.17 -12.82
N THR A 247 -5.05 10.77 -13.94
CA THR A 247 -3.94 10.31 -14.78
C THR A 247 -2.62 10.64 -14.09
N PHE A 248 -1.83 9.61 -13.80
CA PHE A 248 -0.55 9.74 -13.12
C PHE A 248 0.62 9.90 -14.10
N TYR A 249 1.43 10.94 -13.89
CA TYR A 249 2.63 11.22 -14.67
C TYR A 249 3.87 11.20 -13.77
N ARG A 250 4.82 10.34 -14.08
CA ARG A 250 6.19 10.42 -13.54
C ARG A 250 6.94 11.49 -14.32
N LEU A 251 7.55 12.44 -13.62
CA LEU A 251 8.25 13.58 -14.21
C LEU A 251 9.76 13.48 -14.00
N GLU A 252 10.19 13.14 -12.78
CA GLU A 252 11.61 13.02 -12.42
C GLU A 252 11.87 11.76 -11.59
N SER A 253 12.92 11.03 -11.93
CA SER A 253 13.18 9.66 -11.46
C SER A 253 14.09 9.63 -10.22
N PRO A 254 13.71 8.93 -9.13
CA PRO A 254 14.58 8.72 -7.98
C PRO A 254 15.75 7.77 -8.27
N PHE A 255 15.82 7.20 -9.47
CA PHE A 255 16.90 6.34 -9.94
C PHE A 255 17.99 7.11 -10.71
N GLU A 256 17.71 8.36 -11.08
CA GLU A 256 18.54 9.14 -12.00
C GLU A 256 18.99 10.48 -11.40
N SER A 257 18.19 11.05 -10.49
CA SER A 257 18.43 12.39 -9.93
C SER A 257 18.18 12.48 -8.42
N ASN A 258 18.69 13.57 -7.82
CA ASN A 258 18.43 13.94 -6.43
C ASN A 258 17.03 14.54 -6.22
N THR A 259 16.41 14.99 -7.31
CA THR A 259 15.05 15.50 -7.35
C THR A 259 14.11 14.42 -7.88
N VAL A 260 12.91 14.36 -7.31
CA VAL A 260 11.87 13.41 -7.69
C VAL A 260 10.58 14.18 -7.85
N ALA A 261 9.84 13.91 -8.92
CA ALA A 261 8.59 14.60 -9.18
C ALA A 261 7.60 13.69 -9.90
N TRP A 262 6.34 13.83 -9.51
CA TRP A 262 5.22 13.22 -10.20
C TRP A 262 3.98 14.09 -10.03
N MET A 263 3.00 13.88 -10.89
CA MET A 263 1.75 14.62 -10.80
C MET A 263 0.54 13.79 -11.19
N PHE A 264 -0.62 14.27 -10.76
CA PHE A 264 -1.94 13.73 -11.04
C PHE A 264 -2.74 14.76 -11.81
N VAL A 265 -3.44 14.35 -12.88
CA VAL A 265 -4.29 15.25 -13.67
C VAL A 265 -5.69 14.65 -13.80
N SER A 266 -6.72 15.48 -13.60
CA SER A 266 -8.12 15.04 -13.73
C SER A 266 -8.41 14.64 -15.19
N PRO A 267 -9.39 13.75 -15.44
CA PRO A 267 -9.72 13.30 -16.80
C PRO A 267 -10.12 14.44 -17.76
N ASP A 268 -10.71 15.52 -17.25
CA ASP A 268 -11.08 16.72 -17.99
C ASP A 268 -9.96 17.79 -18.04
N GLN A 269 -8.78 17.46 -17.50
CA GLN A 269 -7.60 18.32 -17.40
C GLN A 269 -7.84 19.62 -16.61
N LYS A 270 -8.92 19.74 -15.83
CA LYS A 270 -9.22 20.94 -15.05
C LYS A 270 -8.50 21.02 -13.71
N GLU A 271 -8.00 19.91 -13.18
CA GLU A 271 -7.31 19.88 -11.90
C GLU A 271 -6.00 19.12 -12.05
N ALA A 272 -4.94 19.64 -11.43
CA ALA A 272 -3.66 18.95 -11.36
C ALA A 272 -3.02 19.09 -9.98
N LEU A 273 -2.34 18.04 -9.55
CA LEU A 273 -1.65 18.00 -8.28
C LEU A 273 -0.21 17.50 -8.49
N LEU A 274 0.75 18.40 -8.29
CA LEU A 274 2.18 18.14 -8.44
C LEU A 274 2.81 17.89 -7.08
N PHE A 275 3.58 16.82 -6.97
CA PHE A 275 4.47 16.56 -5.84
C PHE A 275 5.91 16.66 -6.32
N THR A 276 6.72 17.42 -5.59
CA THR A 276 8.17 17.50 -5.82
C THR A 276 8.92 17.20 -4.53
N PHE A 277 10.04 16.51 -4.67
CA PHE A 277 10.87 16.07 -3.57
C PHE A 277 12.34 16.34 -3.86
N VAL A 278 13.09 16.70 -2.83
CA VAL A 278 14.56 16.80 -2.86
C VAL A 278 15.11 15.87 -1.79
N ILE A 279 15.96 14.92 -2.19
CA ILE A 279 16.51 13.90 -1.28
C ILE A 279 17.60 14.53 -0.42
N LEU A 280 18.70 15.00 -1.01
CA LEU A 280 19.81 15.65 -0.29
C LEU A 280 19.79 17.16 -0.50
N GLY A 281 19.90 17.91 0.58
CA GLY A 281 20.08 19.34 0.55
C GLY A 281 21.48 19.70 0.04
N ALA A 282 21.60 20.88 -0.58
CA ALA A 282 22.87 21.46 -0.95
C ALA A 282 22.99 22.88 -0.39
N VAL A 283 24.21 23.29 -0.07
CA VAL A 283 24.50 24.66 0.43
C VAL A 283 24.36 25.70 -0.69
N GLN A 284 24.68 25.32 -1.92
CA GLN A 284 24.55 26.14 -3.13
C GLN A 284 23.91 25.31 -4.25
N PRO A 285 22.60 25.03 -4.14
CA PRO A 285 21.90 24.29 -5.18
C PRO A 285 21.72 25.15 -6.43
N GLU A 286 21.79 24.50 -7.58
CA GLU A 286 21.38 25.13 -8.84
C GLU A 286 19.85 25.31 -8.86
N PRO A 287 19.33 26.37 -9.48
CA PRO A 287 17.89 26.51 -9.68
C PRO A 287 17.35 25.31 -10.47
N HIS A 288 16.36 24.63 -9.90
CA HIS A 288 15.70 23.48 -10.52
C HIS A 288 14.35 23.88 -11.11
N ILE A 289 14.03 23.32 -12.28
CA ILE A 289 12.78 23.54 -12.99
C ILE A 289 12.12 22.19 -13.23
N THR A 290 10.90 22.02 -12.74
CA THR A 290 10.08 20.83 -13.01
C THR A 290 9.10 21.15 -14.11
N LYS A 291 9.19 20.44 -15.25
CA LYS A 291 8.20 20.55 -16.33
C LYS A 291 7.02 19.61 -16.06
N LEU A 292 5.80 20.14 -16.19
CA LEU A 292 4.58 19.37 -15.98
C LEU A 292 4.19 18.61 -17.25
N ALA A 293 3.19 17.73 -17.14
CA ALA A 293 2.67 16.94 -18.25
C ALA A 293 1.15 16.77 -18.13
N GLY A 294 0.51 16.46 -19.25
CA GLY A 294 -0.91 16.05 -19.27
C GLY A 294 -1.92 17.19 -19.10
N LEU A 295 -1.49 18.45 -19.11
CA LEU A 295 -2.37 19.62 -19.03
C LEU A 295 -2.92 20.00 -20.41
N ASP A 296 -4.01 20.77 -20.43
CA ASP A 296 -4.53 21.38 -21.66
C ASP A 296 -3.71 22.66 -21.96
N PRO A 297 -3.02 22.74 -23.12
CA PRO A 297 -2.20 23.90 -23.46
C PRO A 297 -2.99 25.20 -23.64
N GLN A 298 -4.32 25.14 -23.81
CA GLN A 298 -5.17 26.33 -23.99
C GLN A 298 -5.81 26.83 -22.69
N GLN A 299 -5.73 26.06 -21.60
CA GLN A 299 -6.30 26.43 -20.31
C GLN A 299 -5.35 27.28 -19.47
N THR A 300 -5.92 28.04 -18.53
CA THR A 300 -5.16 28.82 -17.54
C THR A 300 -5.37 28.21 -16.17
N TYR A 301 -4.28 27.75 -15.57
CA TYR A 301 -4.29 27.11 -14.27
C TYR A 301 -3.93 28.10 -13.16
N VAL A 302 -4.72 28.12 -12.10
CA VAL A 302 -4.48 28.88 -10.86
C VAL A 302 -3.85 27.95 -9.82
N GLU A 303 -2.66 28.30 -9.33
CA GLU A 303 -2.07 27.66 -8.16
C GLU A 303 -2.77 28.17 -6.89
N THR A 304 -3.49 27.31 -6.18
CA THR A 304 -4.39 27.74 -5.10
C THR A 304 -3.71 28.42 -3.93
N ASP A 305 -2.46 28.03 -3.63
CA ASP A 305 -1.73 28.55 -2.46
C ASP A 305 -1.19 29.97 -2.71
N THR A 306 -0.94 30.34 -3.96
CA THR A 306 -0.30 31.61 -4.33
C THR A 306 -1.20 32.52 -5.16
N ASN A 307 -2.30 32.00 -5.70
CA ASN A 307 -3.16 32.61 -6.71
C ASN A 307 -2.43 33.03 -7.99
N LYS A 308 -1.25 32.46 -8.26
CA LYS A 308 -0.54 32.68 -9.53
C LYS A 308 -1.25 31.91 -10.64
N MET A 309 -1.28 32.53 -11.82
CA MET A 309 -1.86 31.96 -13.03
C MET A 309 -0.76 31.56 -13.99
N TYR A 310 -0.93 30.41 -14.63
CA TYR A 310 -0.01 29.87 -15.62
C TYR A 310 -0.79 29.35 -16.82
N GLY A 311 -0.25 29.52 -18.02
CA GLY A 311 -0.75 28.77 -19.17
C GLY A 311 -0.44 27.27 -19.01
N GLY A 312 -1.33 26.39 -19.46
CA GLY A 312 -1.02 24.96 -19.49
C GLY A 312 0.19 24.66 -20.39
N ASP A 313 0.35 25.41 -21.48
CA ASP A 313 1.51 25.38 -22.35
C ASP A 313 2.79 25.86 -21.63
N GLU A 314 2.71 26.94 -20.85
CA GLU A 314 3.80 27.45 -20.01
C GLU A 314 4.27 26.41 -18.99
N LEU A 315 3.35 25.78 -18.25
CA LEU A 315 3.68 24.75 -17.26
C LEU A 315 4.36 23.53 -17.89
N MET A 316 3.99 23.15 -19.11
CA MET A 316 4.57 22.00 -19.81
C MET A 316 5.89 22.33 -20.53
N GLN A 317 6.01 23.52 -21.12
CA GLN A 317 7.19 23.88 -21.93
C GLN A 317 8.29 24.56 -21.13
N LEU A 318 7.91 25.51 -20.27
CA LEU A 318 8.83 26.29 -19.43
C LEU A 318 9.02 25.64 -18.06
N GLY A 319 7.95 25.14 -17.44
CA GLY A 319 7.99 24.47 -16.15
C GLY A 319 7.91 25.41 -14.94
N LEU A 320 7.90 24.81 -13.75
CA LEU A 320 7.81 25.51 -12.46
C LEU A 320 9.18 25.52 -11.76
N TYR A 321 9.65 26.69 -11.34
CA TYR A 321 10.82 26.80 -10.48
C TYR A 321 10.54 26.30 -9.07
N THR A 322 11.40 25.43 -8.54
CA THR A 322 11.37 25.03 -7.13
C THR A 322 11.73 26.22 -6.24
N THR A 323 10.71 26.89 -5.68
CA THR A 323 10.88 28.06 -4.82
C THR A 323 10.04 27.97 -3.55
N PRO A 324 10.54 28.44 -2.40
CA PRO A 324 11.93 28.81 -2.17
C PRO A 324 12.86 27.59 -2.27
N VAL A 325 14.08 27.84 -2.73
CA VAL A 325 15.14 26.84 -2.82
C VAL A 325 15.35 26.22 -1.44
N GLN A 326 15.12 24.91 -1.33
CA GLN A 326 15.29 24.16 -0.09
C GLN A 326 16.75 23.72 0.05
N THR A 327 17.36 24.00 1.20
CA THR A 327 18.76 23.65 1.49
C THR A 327 18.91 22.50 2.49
N SER A 328 17.79 21.99 3.01
CA SER A 328 17.74 20.86 3.94
C SER A 328 17.49 19.53 3.21
N ASP A 329 17.92 18.43 3.83
CA ASP A 329 17.59 17.09 3.37
C ASP A 329 16.08 16.82 3.44
N PHE A 330 15.62 15.91 2.57
CA PHE A 330 14.31 15.28 2.64
C PHE A 330 13.16 16.28 2.66
N THR A 331 13.12 17.15 1.65
CA THR A 331 12.06 18.16 1.52
C THR A 331 11.04 17.76 0.48
N ALA A 332 9.80 18.19 0.72
CA ALA A 332 8.67 18.00 -0.18
C ALA A 332 7.94 19.34 -0.39
N GLN A 333 7.46 19.55 -1.62
CA GLN A 333 6.47 20.56 -1.96
C GLN A 333 5.32 19.89 -2.70
N VAL A 334 4.12 20.42 -2.49
CA VAL A 334 2.89 19.93 -3.11
C VAL A 334 2.18 21.16 -3.65
N HIS A 335 1.87 21.15 -4.95
CA HIS A 335 1.26 22.27 -5.66
C HIS A 335 -0.05 21.80 -6.27
N TYR A 336 -1.14 22.46 -5.92
CA TYR A 336 -2.46 22.20 -6.49
C TYR A 336 -2.83 23.29 -7.48
N PHE A 337 -3.21 22.86 -8.67
CA PHE A 337 -3.59 23.69 -9.80
C PHE A 337 -5.03 23.41 -10.16
N LYS A 338 -5.80 24.47 -10.37
CA LYS A 338 -7.18 24.37 -10.85
C LYS A 338 -7.36 25.29 -12.05
N ASP A 339 -8.01 24.80 -13.09
CA ASP A 339 -8.44 25.62 -14.21
C ASP A 339 -9.29 26.79 -13.70
N LYS A 340 -9.10 27.93 -14.36
CA LYS A 340 -9.71 29.19 -13.95
C LYS A 340 -11.23 29.20 -14.17
N ASP A 341 -11.74 28.43 -15.13
CA ASP A 341 -13.11 28.51 -15.66
C ASP A 341 -14.08 27.41 -15.18
#